data_AF-A0A452E5F0-F1
#
_entry.id   AF-A0A452E5F0-F1
#
_cell.length_a   1.000
_cell.length_b   1.000
_cell.length_c   1.000
_cell.angle_alpha   90.00
_cell.angle_beta   90.00
_cell.angle_gamma   90.00
#
_symmetry.space_group_name_H-M   'P 1'
#
loop_
_entity.id
_entity.type
_entity.pdbx_description
1 polymer ?
#
loop_
_entity_poly.entity_id
_entity_poly.type
_entity_poly.pdbx_seq_one_letter_code
_entity_poly.pdbx_strand_id
1 'polypeptide(L)'
;MVASQAAAGTWGRAGHQCAAASSLPSLRLWEAQQVLSASKLSRKEIQKSYEHLFKVNNRSIGGSFYLQSKVVRAKERLEEELRIQVSEDRDRAATQKVITWLLPPHPPISNL
;
A
#
# COMPACT_ATOMS: atom_id res chain seq x y z
N MET A 1 -41.15 -9.60 46.79
CA MET A 1 -40.25 -8.96 45.79
C MET A 1 -40.51 -9.62 44.45
N VAL A 2 -41.05 -8.87 43.48
CA VAL A 2 -41.25 -9.30 42.08
C VAL A 2 -40.45 -8.35 41.21
N ALA A 3 -39.62 -8.91 40.31
CA ALA A 3 -39.42 -8.47 38.93
C ALA A 3 -38.29 -9.29 38.29
N SER A 4 -38.67 -10.36 37.59
CA SER A 4 -37.88 -10.88 36.48
C SER A 4 -37.89 -9.84 35.35
N GLN A 5 -36.73 -9.50 34.80
CA GLN A 5 -36.65 -8.89 33.47
C GLN A 5 -35.56 -9.59 32.67
N ALA A 6 -36.03 -10.21 31.59
CA ALA A 6 -35.23 -10.73 30.50
C ALA A 6 -35.23 -9.70 29.35
N ALA A 7 -34.21 -9.84 28.51
CA ALA A 7 -34.09 -9.35 27.13
C ALA A 7 -33.91 -7.83 26.93
N ALA A 8 -32.76 -7.46 26.36
CA ALA A 8 -32.67 -6.92 25.00
C ALA A 8 -31.26 -6.35 24.76
N GLY A 9 -30.66 -6.68 23.61
CA GLY A 9 -29.42 -6.06 23.19
C GLY A 9 -28.52 -7.04 22.46
N THR A 10 -28.98 -7.44 21.28
CA THR A 10 -28.12 -7.98 20.23
C THR A 10 -26.84 -7.12 20.13
N TRP A 11 -25.68 -7.66 20.47
CA TRP A 11 -24.42 -7.13 19.96
C TRP A 11 -24.36 -7.47 18.48
N GLY A 12 -25.13 -6.68 17.72
CA GLY A 12 -25.05 -6.59 16.29
C GLY A 12 -23.66 -6.15 15.91
N ARG A 13 -23.07 -6.92 14.99
CA ARG A 13 -22.17 -6.46 13.93
C ARG A 13 -21.48 -5.13 14.22
N ALA A 14 -20.54 -5.20 15.14
CA ALA A 14 -19.46 -4.25 15.30
C ALA A 14 -18.41 -4.54 14.21
N GLY A 15 -18.84 -4.49 12.93
CA GLY A 15 -17.97 -4.30 11.79
C GLY A 15 -17.44 -2.87 11.82
N HIS A 16 -16.65 -2.56 12.84
CA HIS A 16 -15.76 -1.41 12.85
C HIS A 16 -14.56 -1.88 12.02
N GLN A 17 -14.65 -1.80 10.68
CA GLN A 17 -14.09 -0.64 9.98
C GLN A 17 -12.87 -0.14 10.75
N CYS A 18 -11.76 -0.84 10.54
CA CYS A 18 -10.39 -0.40 10.66
C CYS A 18 -10.23 0.97 11.36
N ALA A 19 -10.40 1.01 12.68
CA ALA A 19 -10.07 2.19 13.49
C ALA A 19 -8.53 2.33 13.68
N ALA A 20 -7.75 1.93 12.68
CA ALA A 20 -6.30 2.08 12.61
C ALA A 20 -5.85 2.72 11.29
N ALA A 21 -6.78 3.23 10.47
CA ALA A 21 -6.46 3.88 9.18
C ALA A 21 -6.52 5.41 9.22
N SER A 22 -6.63 6.03 10.41
CA SER A 22 -6.75 7.49 10.54
C SER A 22 -5.86 8.01 11.66
N SER A 23 -4.91 8.87 11.30
CA SER A 23 -4.15 9.78 12.18
C SER A 23 -2.75 9.37 12.69
N LEU A 24 -2.04 8.50 11.97
CA LEU A 24 -0.57 8.70 11.87
C LEU A 24 -0.36 9.74 10.76
N PRO A 25 0.56 10.72 10.89
CA PRO A 25 0.97 11.54 9.76
C PRO A 25 1.25 10.60 8.59
N SER A 26 0.46 10.74 7.53
CA SER A 26 0.56 9.95 6.33
C SER A 26 1.96 10.17 5.77
N LEU A 27 2.88 9.26 6.09
CA LEU A 27 4.26 9.32 5.62
C LEU A 27 4.18 9.46 4.09
N ARG A 28 4.64 10.59 3.57
CA ARG A 28 4.50 10.86 2.14
C ARG A 28 5.45 9.94 1.37
N LEU A 29 5.10 9.65 0.13
CA LEU A 29 5.90 8.79 -0.74
C LEU A 29 7.35 9.31 -0.86
N TRP A 30 7.52 10.62 -1.06
CA TRP A 30 8.83 11.26 -1.13
C TRP A 30 9.62 11.17 0.19
N GLU A 31 8.94 11.25 1.35
CA GLU A 31 9.60 11.08 2.65
C GLU A 31 10.05 9.63 2.85
N ALA A 32 9.23 8.66 2.44
CA ALA A 32 9.59 7.25 2.49
C ALA A 32 10.80 6.94 1.59
N GLN A 33 10.87 7.55 0.40
CA GLN A 33 12.03 7.46 -0.48
C GLN A 33 13.30 8.01 0.16
N GLN A 34 13.21 9.17 0.82
CA GLN A 34 14.35 9.76 1.52
C GLN A 34 14.82 8.90 2.70
N VAL A 35 13.88 8.39 3.51
CA VAL A 35 14.21 7.51 4.65
C VAL A 35 14.94 6.26 4.18
N LEU A 36 14.55 5.68 3.04
CA LEU A 36 15.22 4.50 2.46
C LEU A 36 16.36 4.84 1.49
N SER A 37 16.68 6.13 1.30
CA SER A 37 17.64 6.59 0.29
C SER A 37 17.43 5.92 -1.08
N ALA A 38 16.16 5.68 -1.45
CA ALA A 38 15.79 5.00 -2.68
C ALA A 38 15.42 6.04 -3.74
N SER A 39 16.13 6.05 -4.87
CA SER A 39 15.83 6.96 -5.98
C SER A 39 14.86 6.33 -6.97
N LYS A 40 14.80 5.00 -7.05
CA LYS A 40 13.90 4.27 -7.93
C LYS A 40 12.94 3.40 -7.12
N LEU A 41 11.66 3.44 -7.48
CA LEU A 41 10.62 2.56 -6.92
C LEU A 41 10.75 1.14 -7.49
N SER A 42 11.87 0.47 -7.20
CA SER A 42 12.08 -0.94 -7.53
C SER A 42 12.04 -1.78 -6.27
N ARG A 43 11.29 -2.89 -6.29
CA ARG A 43 11.22 -3.84 -5.18
C ARG A 43 12.61 -4.29 -4.71
N LYS A 44 13.56 -4.49 -5.63
CA LYS A 44 14.93 -4.91 -5.30
C LYS A 44 15.71 -3.81 -4.57
N GLU A 45 15.57 -2.56 -5.00
CA GLU A 45 16.27 -1.42 -4.41
C GLU A 45 15.73 -1.13 -3.00
N ILE A 46 14.40 -1.12 -2.86
CA ILE A 46 13.72 -0.92 -1.57
C ILE A 46 14.15 -1.99 -0.56
N GLN A 47 14.15 -3.27 -0.95
CA GLN A 47 14.52 -4.36 -0.05
C GLN A 47 16.00 -4.27 0.36
N LYS A 48 16.90 -3.98 -0.59
CA LYS A 48 18.34 -3.83 -0.31
C LYS A 48 18.62 -2.67 0.66
N SER A 49 18.03 -1.50 0.41
CA SER A 49 18.18 -0.35 1.30
C SER A 49 17.59 -0.61 2.68
N TYR A 50 16.42 -1.25 2.73
CA TYR A 50 15.78 -1.64 3.99
C TYR A 50 16.66 -2.57 4.80
N GLU A 51 17.19 -3.65 4.22
CA GLU A 51 18.04 -4.61 4.93
C GLU A 51 19.28 -3.94 5.52
N HIS A 52 19.92 -3.07 4.73
CA HIS A 52 21.08 -2.32 5.18
C HIS A 52 20.72 -1.40 6.35
N LEU A 53 19.74 -0.51 6.16
CA LEU A 53 19.33 0.49 7.16
C LEU A 53 18.77 -0.16 8.43
N PHE A 54 18.03 -1.26 8.30
CA PHE A 54 17.50 -2.00 9.44
C PHE A 54 18.61 -2.68 10.25
N LYS A 55 19.62 -3.24 9.56
CA LYS A 55 20.76 -3.88 10.21
C LYS A 55 21.61 -2.85 10.98
N VAL A 56 21.96 -1.73 10.37
CA VAL A 56 22.81 -0.71 11.00
C VAL A 56 22.11 0.09 12.11
N ASN A 57 20.77 0.14 12.12
CA ASN A 57 19.98 0.78 13.19
C ASN A 57 19.47 -0.21 14.25
N ASN A 58 19.96 -1.44 14.28
CA ASN A 58 19.53 -2.41 15.26
C ASN A 58 19.95 -1.98 16.68
N ARG A 59 19.00 -2.02 17.63
CA ARG A 59 19.21 -1.64 19.03
C ARG A 59 20.36 -2.41 19.71
N SER A 60 20.59 -3.67 19.32
CA SER A 60 21.67 -4.51 19.88
C SER A 60 23.08 -4.00 19.55
N ILE A 61 23.24 -3.18 18.51
CA ILE A 61 24.54 -2.60 18.12
C ILE A 61 24.62 -1.09 18.41
N GLY A 62 23.75 -0.57 19.28
CA GLY A 62 23.69 0.86 19.61
C GLY A 62 22.79 1.70 18.69
N GLY A 63 21.97 1.07 17.86
CA GLY A 63 20.96 1.76 17.06
C GLY A 63 19.74 2.23 17.87
N SER A 64 18.89 3.05 17.24
CA SER A 64 17.67 3.58 17.87
C SER A 64 16.41 2.87 17.37
N PHE A 65 15.54 2.49 18.30
CA PHE A 65 14.20 1.98 17.99
C PHE A 65 13.38 2.97 17.16
N TYR A 66 13.57 4.28 17.36
CA TYR A 66 12.88 5.31 16.59
C TYR A 66 13.31 5.29 15.11
N LEU A 67 14.62 5.24 14.86
CA LEU A 67 15.16 5.19 13.50
C LEU A 67 14.75 3.90 12.79
N GLN A 68 14.83 2.77 13.49
CA GLN A 68 14.38 1.47 12.96
C GLN A 68 12.88 1.50 12.63
N SER A 69 12.05 2.09 13.49
CA SER A 69 10.61 2.25 13.24
C SER A 69 10.35 3.12 12.01
N LYS A 70 11.14 4.17 11.77
CA LYS A 70 11.05 4.99 10.55
C LYS A 70 11.39 4.20 9.30
N VAL A 71 12.45 3.39 9.33
CA VAL A 71 12.85 2.51 8.21
C VAL A 71 11.75 1.50 7.87
N VAL A 72 11.13 0.89 8.89
CA VAL A 72 10.00 -0.04 8.69
C VAL A 72 8.81 0.68 8.06
N ARG A 73 8.41 1.84 8.59
CA ARG A 73 7.27 2.61 8.06
C ARG A 73 7.49 3.08 6.63
N ALA A 74 8.72 3.48 6.29
CA ALA A 74 9.08 3.86 4.93
C ALA A 74 8.96 2.67 3.96
N LYS A 75 9.41 1.48 4.37
CA LYS A 75 9.26 0.26 3.57
C LYS A 75 7.79 -0.04 3.30
N GLU A 76 6.96 -0.12 4.34
CA GLU A 76 5.53 -0.39 4.22
C GLU A 76 4.85 0.58 3.24
N ARG A 77 5.19 1.87 3.31
CA ARG A 77 4.64 2.90 2.43
C ARG A 77 5.01 2.70 0.96
N LEU A 78 6.26 2.32 0.65
CA LEU A 78 6.72 2.09 -0.72
C LEU A 78 6.21 0.76 -1.28
N GLU A 79 6.06 -0.27 -0.44
CA GLU A 79 5.46 -1.55 -0.84
C GLU A 79 3.98 -1.39 -1.20
N GLU A 80 3.25 -0.55 -0.48
CA GLU A 80 1.86 -0.23 -0.81
C GLU A 80 1.76 0.47 -2.18
N GLU A 81 2.64 1.42 -2.49
CA GLU A 81 2.66 2.07 -3.81
C GLU A 81 2.93 1.10 -4.95
N LEU A 82 3.87 0.16 -4.75
CA LEU A 82 4.13 -0.89 -5.71
C LEU A 82 2.90 -1.79 -5.91
N ARG A 83 2.13 -2.04 -4.86
CA ARG A 83 0.90 -2.85 -4.93
C ARG A 83 -0.19 -2.12 -5.72
N ILE A 84 -0.39 -0.83 -5.45
CA ILE A 84 -1.36 0.02 -6.15
C ILE A 84 -1.03 0.10 -7.64
N GLN A 85 0.22 0.35 -8.02
CA GLN A 85 0.65 0.42 -9.42
C GLN A 85 0.37 -0.89 -10.17
N VAL A 86 0.66 -2.05 -9.55
CA VAL A 86 0.39 -3.36 -10.16
C VAL A 86 -1.10 -3.61 -10.37
N SER A 87 -1.98 -3.15 -9.45
CA SER A 87 -3.43 -3.23 -9.68
C SER A 87 -3.89 -2.30 -10.80
N GLU A 88 -3.43 -1.06 -10.83
CA GLU A 88 -3.82 -0.07 -11.85
C GLU A 88 -3.38 -0.51 -13.26
N ASP A 89 -2.18 -1.09 -13.40
CA ASP A 89 -1.69 -1.64 -14.67
C ASP A 89 -2.57 -2.78 -15.18
N ARG A 90 -3.04 -3.64 -14.26
CA ARG A 90 -3.93 -4.76 -14.60
C ARG A 90 -5.29 -4.26 -15.08
N ASP A 91 -5.85 -3.26 -14.41
CA ASP A 91 -7.15 -2.68 -14.76
C ASP A 91 -7.08 -1.86 -16.06
N ARG A 92 -6.00 -1.11 -16.30
CA ARG A 92 -5.75 -0.44 -17.58
C ARG A 92 -5.56 -1.43 -18.72
N ALA A 93 -4.80 -2.50 -18.52
CA ALA A 93 -4.62 -3.54 -19.54
C ALA A 93 -5.94 -4.27 -19.86
N ALA A 94 -6.78 -4.51 -18.85
CA ALA A 94 -8.12 -5.08 -19.05
C ALA A 94 -9.03 -4.11 -19.83
N THR A 95 -9.02 -2.82 -19.48
CA THR A 95 -9.84 -1.79 -20.15
C THR A 95 -9.39 -1.59 -21.60
N GLN A 96 -8.08 -1.53 -21.85
CA GLN A 96 -7.50 -1.44 -23.19
C GLN A 96 -7.84 -2.68 -24.03
N LYS A 97 -7.81 -3.87 -23.41
CA LYS A 97 -8.19 -5.13 -24.06
C LYS A 97 -9.66 -5.14 -24.45
N VAL A 98 -10.56 -4.66 -23.59
CA VAL A 98 -12.00 -4.54 -23.90
C VAL A 98 -12.23 -3.56 -25.05
N ILE A 99 -11.59 -2.38 -25.02
CA ILE A 99 -11.73 -1.37 -26.07
C ILE A 99 -11.24 -1.87 -27.44
N THR A 100 -10.12 -2.60 -27.49
CA THR A 100 -9.62 -3.15 -28.76
C THR A 100 -10.51 -4.24 -29.35
N TRP A 101 -11.34 -4.92 -28.54
CA TRP A 101 -12.34 -5.86 -29.05
C TRP A 101 -13.63 -5.16 -29.51
N LEU A 102 -13.90 -3.95 -29.03
CA LEU A 102 -15.07 -3.15 -29.42
C LEU A 102 -14.85 -2.32 -30.69
N LEU A 103 -13.60 -2.09 -31.11
CA LEU A 103 -13.29 -1.32 -32.33
C LEU A 103 -12.94 -2.28 -33.49
N PRO A 104 -13.77 -2.38 -34.55
CA PRO A 104 -13.43 -3.20 -35.71
C PRO A 104 -12.15 -2.68 -36.39
N PRO A 105 -11.30 -3.55 -36.94
CA PRO A 105 -10.12 -3.13 -37.67
C PRO A 105 -10.53 -2.26 -38.86
N HIS A 106 -10.01 -1.03 -38.94
CA HIS A 106 -10.23 -0.17 -40.09
C HIS A 106 -9.59 -0.80 -41.33
N PRO A 107 -10.28 -0.87 -42.49
CA PRO A 107 -9.65 -1.30 -43.72
C PRO A 107 -8.55 -0.29 -44.10
N PRO A 108 -7.42 -0.75 -44.66
CA PRO A 108 -6.40 0.16 -45.16
C PRO A 108 -7.03 1.05 -46.23
N ILE A 109 -6.88 2.37 -46.08
CA ILE A 109 -7.36 3.34 -47.06
C ILE A 109 -6.57 3.13 -48.35
N SER A 110 -7.18 2.45 -49.31
CA SER A 110 -6.69 2.40 -50.69
C SER A 110 -6.93 3.78 -51.31
N ASN A 111 -5.86 4.56 -51.45
CA ASN A 111 -5.86 5.78 -52.26
C ASN A 111 -6.17 5.41 -53.72
N LEU A 112 -7.20 6.04 -54.28
CA LEU A 112 -7.51 6.06 -55.71
C LEU A 112 -6.56 7.01 -56.44
#